data_AF-A0A1V5V5Q9-F1
#
_entry.id   AF-A0A1V5V5Q9-F1
#
_cell.length_a   1.000
_cell.length_b   1.000
_cell.length_c   1.000
_cell.angle_alpha   90.00
_cell.angle_beta   90.00
_cell.angle_gamma   90.00
#
_symmetry.space_group_name_H-M   'P 1'
#
loop_
_entity.id
_entity.type
_entity.pdbx_description
1 polymer ?
#
loop_
_entity_poly.entity_id
_entity_poly.type
_entity_poly.pdbx_seq_one_letter_code
_entity_poly.pdbx_strand_id
1 'polypeptide(L)'
;MKRWILLLLAVLLIPAFTGCSNTSPTNSEAKISKAEFDKLQNGMTYEQVVEIIGGECTLESESGDKGTELYTVMYGCDGEGDLGANVQLMFQGGKMESKTQLGLK
;
A
#
# COMPACT_ATOMS: atom_id res chain seq x y z
N MET A 1 22.15 -14.58 -38.41
CA MET A 1 21.49 -14.53 -39.73
C MET A 1 20.12 -13.89 -39.57
N LYS A 2 19.89 -12.84 -40.38
CA LYS A 2 18.68 -12.03 -40.66
C LYS A 2 17.62 -11.83 -39.56
N ARG A 3 17.75 -10.65 -38.94
CA ARG A 3 16.74 -9.88 -38.18
C ARG A 3 15.65 -9.41 -39.15
N TRP A 4 14.39 -9.68 -38.88
CA TRP A 4 13.27 -9.10 -39.64
C TRP A 4 12.65 -7.97 -38.83
N ILE A 5 12.93 -6.76 -39.29
CA ILE A 5 12.29 -5.51 -38.88
C ILE A 5 11.06 -5.37 -39.77
N LEU A 6 9.86 -5.37 -39.16
CA LEU A 6 8.64 -4.88 -39.80
C LEU A 6 8.15 -3.68 -38.98
N LEU A 7 8.48 -2.51 -39.49
CA LEU A 7 7.92 -1.22 -39.10
C LEU A 7 6.48 -1.14 -39.63
N LEU A 8 5.50 -1.13 -38.74
CA LEU A 8 4.16 -0.64 -39.05
C LEU A 8 3.90 0.60 -38.19
N LEU A 9 4.11 1.75 -38.81
CA LEU A 9 3.66 3.06 -38.36
C LEU A 9 2.14 3.12 -38.49
N ALA A 10 1.44 3.04 -37.37
CA ALA A 10 0.07 3.50 -37.23
C ALA A 10 0.09 4.66 -36.24
N VAL A 11 0.15 5.89 -36.77
CA VAL A 11 -0.04 7.12 -36.01
C VAL A 11 -1.52 7.23 -35.69
N LEU A 12 -1.89 6.89 -34.46
CA LEU A 12 -3.24 7.10 -33.93
C LEU A 12 -3.20 8.32 -33.02
N LEU A 13 -3.83 9.40 -33.49
CA LEU A 13 -4.10 10.63 -32.76
C LEU A 13 -4.92 10.28 -31.51
N ILE A 14 -4.33 10.36 -30.33
CA ILE A 14 -5.06 10.29 -29.06
C ILE A 14 -4.82 11.63 -28.35
N PRO A 15 -5.89 12.34 -27.94
CA PRO A 15 -5.78 13.66 -27.33
C PRO A 15 -4.93 13.61 -26.06
N ALA A 16 -4.11 14.64 -25.88
CA ALA A 16 -3.33 14.86 -24.67
C ALA A 16 -4.27 14.94 -23.45
N PHE A 17 -4.37 13.85 -22.70
CA PHE A 17 -4.79 13.91 -21.31
C PHE A 17 -3.61 14.46 -20.50
N THR A 18 -3.54 15.79 -20.45
CA THR A 18 -2.78 16.50 -19.45
C THR A 18 -3.47 16.27 -18.11
N GLY A 19 -2.88 15.39 -17.31
CA GLY A 19 -3.38 15.05 -15.98
C GLY A 19 -2.35 14.21 -15.25
N CYS A 20 -1.13 14.71 -15.10
CA CYS A 20 -0.24 14.23 -14.06
C CYS A 20 -0.88 14.59 -12.71
N SER A 21 -1.69 13.69 -12.15
CA SER A 21 -1.92 13.74 -10.71
C SER A 21 -0.67 13.17 -10.05
N ASN A 22 0.35 14.02 -9.92
CA ASN A 22 1.36 13.84 -8.88
C ASN A 22 0.66 14.12 -7.54
N THR A 23 -0.18 13.18 -7.11
CA THR A 23 -0.52 13.08 -5.70
C THR A 23 0.75 12.57 -5.05
N SER A 24 1.63 13.51 -4.70
CA SER A 24 2.61 13.26 -3.66
C SER A 24 1.83 12.68 -2.49
N PRO A 25 2.17 11.49 -1.95
CA PRO A 25 1.56 11.02 -0.73
C PRO A 25 1.83 12.12 0.29
N THR A 26 0.77 12.86 0.63
CA THR A 26 0.84 13.69 1.81
C THR A 26 0.92 12.65 2.93
N ASN A 27 2.00 12.67 3.72
CA ASN A 27 2.14 11.83 4.92
C ASN A 27 1.08 12.25 5.94
N SER A 28 -0.18 11.99 5.59
CA SER A 28 -1.35 12.09 6.43
C SER A 28 -1.50 10.73 7.09
N GLU A 29 -1.72 10.75 8.40
CA GLU A 29 -2.09 9.54 9.15
C GLU A 29 -3.37 8.97 8.52
N ALA A 30 -3.30 7.71 8.08
CA ALA A 30 -4.42 7.04 7.44
C ALA A 30 -5.51 6.73 8.47
N LYS A 31 -6.76 6.93 8.05
CA LYS A 31 -7.92 6.38 8.74
C LYS A 31 -8.55 5.32 7.84
N ILE A 32 -8.36 4.06 8.21
CA ILE A 32 -8.67 2.92 7.35
C ILE A 32 -10.18 2.60 7.42
N SER A 33 -10.85 2.58 6.28
CA SER A 33 -12.22 2.09 6.16
C SER A 33 -12.29 0.56 6.17
N LYS A 34 -13.46 -0.01 6.47
CA LYS A 34 -13.67 -1.47 6.36
C LYS A 34 -13.39 -1.98 4.93
N ALA A 35 -13.77 -1.21 3.92
CA ALA A 35 -13.59 -1.60 2.52
C ALA A 35 -12.11 -1.61 2.08
N GLU A 36 -11.30 -0.66 2.57
CA GLU A 36 -9.86 -0.66 2.33
C GLU A 36 -9.17 -1.77 3.09
N PHE A 37 -9.53 -1.96 4.37
CA PHE A 37 -9.04 -3.08 5.17
C PHE A 37 -9.28 -4.41 4.44
N ASP A 38 -10.48 -4.67 3.93
CA ASP A 38 -10.84 -5.92 3.25
C ASP A 38 -10.03 -6.16 1.95
N LYS A 39 -9.46 -5.12 1.33
CA LYS A 39 -8.54 -5.26 0.18
C LYS A 39 -7.13 -5.68 0.58
N LEU A 40 -6.72 -5.45 1.83
CA LEU A 40 -5.39 -5.81 2.31
C LEU A 40 -5.24 -7.34 2.41
N GLN A 41 -4.14 -7.87 1.89
CA GLN A 41 -3.85 -9.30 1.85
C GLN A 41 -2.44 -9.59 2.32
N ASN A 42 -2.24 -10.75 2.96
CA ASN A 42 -0.91 -11.22 3.32
C ASN A 42 0.01 -11.25 2.09
N GLY A 43 1.30 -10.95 2.29
CA GLY A 43 2.29 -10.83 1.22
C GLY A 43 2.36 -9.46 0.54
N MET A 44 1.50 -8.50 0.89
CA MET A 44 1.66 -7.11 0.44
C MET A 44 2.89 -6.45 1.10
N THR A 45 3.57 -5.56 0.38
CA THR A 45 4.57 -4.67 1.01
C THR A 45 3.88 -3.51 1.71
N TYR A 46 4.58 -2.81 2.60
CA TYR A 46 4.02 -1.65 3.29
C TYR A 46 3.61 -0.54 2.30
N GLU A 47 4.37 -0.33 1.22
CA GLU A 47 4.05 0.66 0.19
C GLU A 47 2.75 0.34 -0.53
N GLN A 48 2.51 -0.94 -0.84
CA GLN A 48 1.24 -1.38 -1.45
C GLN A 48 0.06 -1.17 -0.50
N VAL A 49 0.28 -1.37 0.81
CA VAL A 49 -0.74 -1.08 1.82
C VAL A 49 -1.05 0.41 1.86
N VAL A 50 -0.02 1.27 1.95
CA VAL A 50 -0.17 2.74 1.96
C VAL A 50 -0.90 3.23 0.71
N GLU A 51 -0.62 2.67 -0.46
CA GLU A 51 -1.32 3.00 -1.70
C GLU A 51 -2.82 2.65 -1.64
N ILE A 52 -3.19 1.55 -0.99
CA ILE A 52 -4.59 1.12 -0.83
C ILE A 52 -5.34 1.98 0.17
N ILE A 53 -4.71 2.33 1.30
CA ILE A 53 -5.37 3.04 2.41
C ILE A 53 -5.24 4.57 2.32
N GLY A 54 -4.40 5.07 1.41
CA GLY A 54 -4.26 6.49 1.12
C GLY A 54 -3.48 7.31 2.15
N GLY A 55 -2.73 6.66 3.05
CA GLY A 55 -1.91 7.34 4.06
C GLY A 55 -0.99 6.39 4.82
N GLU A 56 -0.16 6.94 5.71
CA GLU A 56 0.76 6.15 6.52
C GLU A 56 0.10 5.71 7.84
N CYS A 57 0.55 4.56 8.35
CA CYS A 57 0.25 4.11 9.70
C CYS A 57 1.40 4.44 10.66
N THR A 58 1.11 4.47 11.95
CA THR A 58 2.08 4.73 13.01
C THR A 58 2.92 3.48 13.29
N LEU A 59 4.23 3.64 13.39
CA LEU A 59 5.13 2.57 13.83
C LEU A 59 4.94 2.34 15.33
N GLU A 60 4.50 1.14 15.70
CA GLU A 60 4.29 0.76 17.11
C GLU A 60 5.48 -0.01 17.67
N SER A 61 6.06 -0.92 16.88
CA SER A 61 7.27 -1.65 17.28
C SER A 61 8.06 -2.19 16.09
N GLU A 62 9.35 -2.41 16.33
CA GLU A 62 10.31 -2.89 15.35
C GLU A 62 11.29 -3.86 16.03
N SER A 63 11.65 -4.97 15.36
CA SER A 63 12.62 -5.94 15.87
C SER A 63 13.35 -6.69 14.74
N GLY A 64 14.56 -7.17 15.03
CA GLY A 64 15.43 -7.85 14.08
C GLY A 64 16.24 -6.89 13.19
N ASP A 65 17.10 -7.46 12.34
CA ASP A 65 17.99 -6.68 11.47
C ASP A 65 17.27 -6.26 10.18
N LYS A 66 17.23 -4.96 9.90
CA LYS A 66 16.62 -4.41 8.66
C LYS A 66 17.13 -5.12 7.41
N GLY A 67 16.20 -5.47 6.52
CA GLY A 67 16.50 -6.15 5.26
C GLY A 67 16.68 -7.66 5.36
N THR A 68 16.53 -8.26 6.55
CA THR A 68 16.48 -9.71 6.73
C THR A 68 15.06 -10.25 6.70
N GLU A 69 14.91 -11.56 6.44
CA GLU A 69 13.61 -12.24 6.48
C GLU A 69 12.96 -12.22 7.88
N LEU A 70 13.74 -12.04 8.94
CA LEU A 70 13.25 -12.00 10.32
C LEU A 70 12.93 -10.58 10.81
N TYR A 71 13.25 -9.55 10.00
CA TYR A 71 12.92 -8.17 10.32
C TYR A 71 11.41 -8.02 10.46
N THR A 72 10.94 -7.63 11.64
CA THR A 72 9.53 -7.60 12.00
C THR A 72 9.13 -6.18 12.40
N VAL A 73 8.00 -5.71 11.87
CA VAL A 73 7.48 -4.37 12.11
C VAL A 73 5.98 -4.46 12.39
N MET A 74 5.53 -3.78 13.43
CA MET A 74 4.10 -3.61 13.71
C MET A 74 3.70 -2.16 13.50
N TYR A 75 2.67 -1.95 12.71
CA TYR A 75 2.04 -0.66 12.49
C TYR A 75 0.63 -0.62 13.07
N GLY A 76 0.28 0.52 13.65
CA GLY A 76 -1.06 0.86 14.09
C GLY A 76 -1.66 1.98 13.25
N CYS A 77 -2.92 1.80 12.87
CA CYS A 77 -3.65 2.77 12.06
C CYS A 77 -4.99 3.08 12.72
N ASP A 78 -5.43 4.33 12.63
CA ASP A 78 -6.79 4.66 13.03
C ASP A 78 -7.79 4.03 12.07
N GLY A 79 -8.98 3.71 12.58
CA GLY A 79 -10.06 3.09 11.84
C GLY A 79 -11.26 4.02 11.65
N GLU A 80 -11.94 3.90 10.52
CA GLU A 80 -13.28 4.48 10.34
C GLU A 80 -14.34 3.56 10.95
N GLY A 81 -15.10 4.07 11.91
CA GLY A 81 -16.15 3.31 12.57
C GLY A 81 -16.43 3.81 13.97
N ASP A 82 -16.37 2.91 14.95
CA ASP A 82 -16.59 3.22 16.36
C ASP A 82 -15.52 4.16 16.93
N LEU A 83 -15.82 4.79 18.06
CA LEU A 83 -14.84 5.59 18.79
C LEU A 83 -13.69 4.68 19.25
N GLY A 84 -12.48 4.98 18.79
CA GLY A 84 -11.28 4.15 19.04
C GLY A 84 -11.13 2.97 18.10
N ALA A 85 -11.87 2.93 16.98
CA ALA A 85 -11.64 1.95 15.93
C ALA A 85 -10.19 2.03 15.44
N ASN A 86 -9.56 0.87 15.24
CA ASN A 86 -8.14 0.77 14.91
C ASN A 86 -7.83 -0.51 14.13
N VAL A 87 -6.67 -0.50 13.48
CA VAL A 87 -6.10 -1.59 12.71
C VAL A 87 -4.66 -1.81 13.15
N GLN A 88 -4.28 -3.07 13.37
CA GLN A 88 -2.88 -3.47 13.55
C GLN A 88 -2.44 -4.31 12.36
N LEU A 89 -1.27 -3.98 11.82
CA LEU A 89 -0.64 -4.66 10.69
C LEU A 89 0.75 -5.12 11.09
N MET A 90 1.03 -6.42 10.91
CA MET A 90 2.35 -6.98 11.17
C MET A 90 3.02 -7.34 9.84
N PHE A 91 4.24 -6.87 9.68
CA PHE A 91 5.11 -7.19 8.55
C PHE A 91 6.32 -7.96 9.05
N GLN A 92 6.72 -8.98 8.31
CA GLN A 92 7.97 -9.70 8.51
C GLN A 92 8.66 -9.89 7.16
N GLY A 93 9.99 -9.71 7.10
CA GLY A 93 10.73 -9.82 5.84
C GLY A 93 10.25 -8.85 4.75
N GLY A 94 9.68 -7.70 5.14
CA GLY A 94 9.12 -6.70 4.22
C GLY A 94 7.74 -7.06 3.64
N LYS A 95 7.07 -8.09 4.17
CA LYS A 95 5.78 -8.60 3.69
C LYS A 95 4.78 -8.67 4.83
N MET A 96 3.51 -8.33 4.56
CA MET A 96 2.47 -8.39 5.58
C MET A 96 2.15 -9.85 5.91
N GLU A 97 2.32 -10.23 7.17
CA GLU A 97 2.05 -11.59 7.65
C GLU A 97 0.70 -11.71 8.34
N SER A 98 0.26 -10.64 9.00
CA SER A 98 -1.06 -10.62 9.64
C SER A 98 -1.64 -9.22 9.74
N LYS A 99 -2.98 -9.19 9.86
CA LYS A 99 -3.79 -7.98 10.01
C LYS A 99 -4.94 -8.26 10.98
N THR A 100 -5.23 -7.30 11.85
CA THR A 100 -6.37 -7.34 12.76
C THR A 100 -7.06 -5.98 12.79
N GLN A 101 -8.37 -5.97 13.01
CA GLN A 101 -9.15 -4.74 13.14
C GLN A 101 -10.10 -4.83 14.33
N LEU A 102 -10.37 -3.68 14.93
CA LEU A 102 -11.41 -3.51 15.94
C LEU A 102 -12.26 -2.29 15.58
N GLY A 103 -13.59 -2.46 15.59
CA GLY A 103 -14.54 -1.35 15.49
C GLY A 103 -14.71 -0.72 14.10
N LEU A 104 -14.15 -1.29 13.04
CA LEU A 104 -14.41 -0.80 11.67
C LEU A 104 -15.86 -1.05 11.25
N LYS A 105 -16.44 -0.11 10.48
CA LYS A 105 -17.80 -0.21 9.94
C LYS A 105 -17.85 -0.09 8.43
#